data_AF-A0A2V8D547-F1
#
_entry.id   AF-A0A2V8D547-F1
#
_cell.length_a   1.000
_cell.length_b   1.000
_cell.length_c   1.000
_cell.angle_alpha   90.00
_cell.angle_beta   90.00
_cell.angle_gamma   90.00
#
_symmetry.space_group_name_H-M   'P 1'
#
loop_
_entity.id
_entity.type
_entity.pdbx_description
1 polymer ?
#
loop_
_entity_poly.entity_id
_entity_poly.type
_entity_poly.pdbx_seq_one_letter_code
_entity_poly.pdbx_strand_id
1 'polypeptide(L)'
;MRVSVVFENGWALGNEILTEPEKSLVKRTALQTLRNAYSGFRLVFSEGSSADRVIKVEDTPYATFSGSLRRVGVVGMTYPFTKFSSVRLDALYRAELSMARCEGISGCTSMTREQLLTGLGKGVGATAAHELGHQAGFIFSTDSQCDDCYDSHSAISYAHFFAIKHWSDAAMAIMRRRIPLASAILTLPSTTAPRLLRGSLRVSEFVNAHTLAQGLSAFRPEDAALQAGRIMLARL
;
A
#
# COMPACT_ATOMS: atom_id res chain seq x y z
N MET A 1 2.69 3.72 -14.08
CA MET A 1 3.60 2.56 -14.05
C MET A 1 2.84 1.38 -13.47
N ARG A 2 3.03 0.19 -14.04
CA ARG A 2 2.33 -1.01 -13.60
C ARG A 2 3.21 -1.83 -12.64
N VAL A 3 2.59 -2.35 -11.59
CA VAL A 3 3.22 -3.25 -10.63
C VAL A 3 2.37 -4.52 -10.55
N SER A 4 3.02 -5.64 -10.81
CA SER A 4 2.42 -6.97 -10.76
C SER A 4 2.62 -7.58 -9.38
N VAL A 5 1.54 -8.10 -8.78
CA VAL A 5 1.60 -8.92 -7.57
C VAL A 5 1.30 -10.36 -7.95
N VAL A 6 2.22 -11.27 -7.68
CA VAL A 6 2.08 -12.69 -8.02
C VAL A 6 1.99 -13.50 -6.73
N PHE A 7 0.93 -14.30 -6.57
CA PHE A 7 0.80 -15.21 -5.43
C PHE A 7 1.24 -16.61 -5.85
N GLU A 8 2.47 -16.98 -5.48
CA GLU A 8 3.14 -18.28 -5.75
C GLU A 8 3.33 -19.11 -4.47
N ASN A 9 2.50 -18.88 -3.45
CA ASN A 9 2.53 -19.58 -2.18
C ASN A 9 1.60 -20.82 -2.16
N GLY A 10 1.84 -21.74 -1.23
CA GLY A 10 1.07 -22.97 -1.07
C GLY A 10 -0.27 -22.81 -0.35
N TRP A 11 -0.57 -21.62 0.19
CA TRP A 11 -1.77 -21.30 0.99
C TRP A 11 -1.99 -22.19 2.22
N ALA A 12 -0.93 -22.90 2.64
CA ALA A 12 -0.88 -23.63 3.90
C ALA A 12 -0.31 -22.70 4.98
N LEU A 13 -1.10 -22.40 6.01
CA LEU A 13 -0.75 -21.54 7.12
C LEU A 13 -0.66 -22.36 8.41
N GLY A 14 0.53 -22.90 8.69
CA GLY A 14 0.70 -23.88 9.77
C GLY A 14 -0.04 -25.18 9.44
N ASN A 15 -0.96 -25.60 10.31
CA ASN A 15 -1.77 -26.81 10.13
C ASN A 15 -3.05 -26.58 9.33
N GLU A 16 -3.22 -25.38 8.76
CA GLU A 16 -4.45 -24.99 8.09
C GLU A 16 -4.25 -24.75 6.60
N ILE A 17 -5.26 -25.07 5.81
CA ILE A 17 -5.30 -24.79 4.37
C ILE A 17 -6.44 -23.81 4.14
N LEU A 18 -6.14 -22.67 3.52
CA LEU A 18 -7.17 -21.68 3.22
C LEU A 18 -8.11 -22.18 2.11
N THR A 19 -9.39 -21.89 2.26
CA THR A 19 -10.41 -22.07 1.23
C THR A 19 -10.33 -20.98 0.16
N GLU A 20 -10.91 -21.19 -1.03
CA GLU A 20 -10.88 -20.17 -2.10
C GLU A 20 -11.46 -18.80 -1.71
N PRO A 21 -12.57 -18.70 -0.95
CA PRO A 21 -13.06 -17.42 -0.45
C PRO A 21 -12.06 -16.70 0.46
N GLU A 22 -11.34 -17.45 1.30
CA GLU A 22 -10.34 -16.93 2.23
C GLU A 22 -9.08 -16.47 1.51
N LYS A 23 -8.59 -17.25 0.54
CA LYS A 23 -7.51 -16.83 -0.37
C LYS A 23 -7.90 -15.52 -1.07
N SER A 24 -9.14 -15.44 -1.56
CA SER A 24 -9.64 -14.25 -2.22
C SER A 24 -9.73 -13.04 -1.28
N LEU A 25 -10.10 -13.24 -0.02
CA LEU A 25 -10.10 -12.19 1.01
C LEU A 25 -8.68 -11.65 1.25
N VAL A 26 -7.70 -12.53 1.47
CA VAL A 26 -6.30 -12.14 1.69
C VAL A 26 -5.76 -11.37 0.49
N LYS A 27 -5.95 -11.90 -0.73
CA LYS A 27 -5.51 -11.25 -1.99
C LYS A 27 -6.11 -9.86 -2.19
N ARG A 28 -7.44 -9.74 -2.05
CA ARG A 28 -8.15 -8.45 -2.22
C ARG A 28 -7.68 -7.43 -1.19
N THR A 29 -7.52 -7.84 0.07
CA THR A 29 -7.08 -6.97 1.15
C THR A 29 -5.62 -6.52 0.95
N ALA A 30 -4.74 -7.41 0.52
CA ALA A 30 -3.35 -7.07 0.19
C ALA A 30 -3.26 -6.04 -0.93
N LEU A 31 -3.96 -6.28 -2.05
CA LEU A 31 -4.00 -5.34 -3.17
C LEU A 31 -4.62 -4.00 -2.78
N GLN A 32 -5.67 -3.99 -1.96
CA GLN A 32 -6.28 -2.75 -1.48
C GLN A 32 -5.33 -1.96 -0.56
N THR A 33 -4.66 -2.65 0.36
CA THR A 33 -3.68 -2.02 1.26
C THR A 33 -2.53 -1.40 0.47
N LEU A 34 -2.03 -2.11 -0.53
CA LEU A 34 -0.99 -1.62 -1.43
C LEU A 34 -1.44 -0.39 -2.24
N ARG A 35 -2.68 -0.41 -2.78
CA ARG A 35 -3.27 0.75 -3.46
C ARG A 35 -3.41 1.95 -2.53
N ASN A 36 -3.84 1.73 -1.30
CA ASN A 36 -3.98 2.79 -0.30
C ASN A 36 -2.62 3.43 0.04
N ALA A 37 -1.57 2.63 0.20
CA ALA A 37 -0.22 3.12 0.47
C ALA A 37 0.27 4.10 -0.60
N TYR A 38 -0.10 3.90 -1.87
CA TYR A 38 0.30 4.76 -2.99
C TYR A 38 -0.82 5.64 -3.53
N SER A 39 -1.85 5.89 -2.73
CA SER A 39 -2.93 6.79 -3.12
C SER A 39 -2.37 8.16 -3.52
N GLY A 40 -2.83 8.69 -4.65
CA GLY A 40 -2.34 9.95 -5.23
C GLY A 40 -1.13 9.79 -6.18
N PHE A 41 -0.52 8.62 -6.26
CA PHE A 41 0.58 8.33 -7.19
C PHE A 41 0.13 7.51 -8.40
N ARG A 42 0.79 7.70 -9.55
CA ARG A 42 0.48 7.04 -10.83
C ARG A 42 1.03 5.61 -10.90
N LEU A 43 0.60 4.80 -9.92
CA LEU A 43 0.87 3.37 -9.81
C LEU A 43 -0.41 2.57 -9.99
N VAL A 44 -0.32 1.50 -10.76
CA VAL A 44 -1.42 0.58 -11.02
C VAL A 44 -1.00 -0.80 -10.56
N PHE A 45 -1.76 -1.38 -9.64
CA PHE A 45 -1.51 -2.68 -9.04
C PHE A 45 -2.53 -3.71 -9.53
N SER A 46 -2.02 -4.81 -10.06
CA SER A 46 -2.81 -5.94 -10.55
C SER A 46 -2.19 -7.26 -10.13
N GLU A 47 -3.04 -8.28 -9.94
CA GLU A 47 -2.56 -9.66 -9.84
C GLU A 47 -2.08 -10.14 -11.22
N GLY A 48 -0.97 -10.89 -11.26
CA GLY A 48 -0.42 -11.48 -12.49
C GLY A 48 1.06 -11.20 -12.67
N SER A 49 1.67 -11.76 -13.71
CA SER A 49 3.14 -11.87 -13.85
C SER A 49 3.81 -10.89 -14.84
N SER A 50 3.04 -10.03 -15.52
CA SER A 50 3.58 -9.15 -16.57
C SER A 50 3.36 -7.67 -16.24
N ALA A 51 4.39 -7.02 -15.69
CA ALA A 51 4.41 -5.58 -15.47
C ALA A 51 5.84 -5.02 -15.41
N ASP A 52 5.95 -3.69 -15.28
CA ASP A 52 7.24 -2.98 -15.22
C ASP A 52 8.04 -3.32 -13.94
N ARG A 53 7.34 -3.79 -12.90
CA ARG A 53 7.85 -4.19 -11.59
C ARG A 53 7.03 -5.37 -11.07
N VAL A 54 7.67 -6.26 -10.32
CA VAL A 54 7.03 -7.48 -9.80
C VAL A 54 7.26 -7.60 -8.29
N ILE A 55 6.22 -8.00 -7.59
CA ILE A 55 6.25 -8.41 -6.19
C ILE A 55 5.70 -9.83 -6.13
N LYS A 56 6.50 -10.79 -5.66
CA LYS A 56 6.04 -12.15 -5.40
C LYS A 56 5.62 -12.31 -3.95
N VAL A 57 4.47 -12.92 -3.73
CA VAL A 57 4.03 -13.43 -2.43
C VAL A 57 4.24 -14.93 -2.48
N GLU A 58 5.20 -15.42 -1.71
CA GLU A 58 5.65 -16.82 -1.74
C GLU A 58 5.97 -17.29 -0.32
N ASP A 59 6.13 -18.60 -0.14
CA ASP A 59 6.54 -19.14 1.16
C ASP A 59 8.07 -19.08 1.30
N THR A 60 8.55 -19.14 2.54
CA THR A 60 10.00 -19.19 2.81
C THR A 60 10.62 -20.45 2.19
N PRO A 61 11.65 -20.36 1.32
CA PRO A 61 12.17 -21.50 0.53
C PRO A 61 12.78 -22.66 1.33
N TYR A 62 13.00 -22.50 2.64
CA TYR A 62 13.61 -23.51 3.49
C TYR A 62 12.85 -23.63 4.81
N ALA A 63 12.01 -24.66 4.93
CA ALA A 63 11.38 -25.09 6.18
C ALA A 63 12.37 -25.83 7.12
N THR A 64 13.65 -25.49 7.10
CA THR A 64 14.70 -26.08 7.94
C THR A 64 15.30 -25.05 8.91
N PHE A 65 14.42 -24.35 9.63
CA PHE A 65 14.79 -23.86 10.97
C PHE A 65 13.92 -24.54 12.00
N SER A 66 14.44 -25.70 12.43
CA SER A 66 14.25 -26.33 13.73
C SER A 66 13.55 -25.44 14.79
N GLY A 67 12.37 -25.86 15.20
CA GLY A 67 12.07 -26.00 16.63
C GLY A 67 11.73 -24.76 17.46
N SER A 68 11.39 -23.60 16.89
CA SER A 68 10.77 -22.56 17.72
C SER A 68 9.79 -21.66 16.97
N LEU A 69 8.55 -21.62 17.45
CA LEU A 69 7.51 -20.62 17.15
C LEU A 69 7.92 -19.17 17.51
N ARG A 70 9.18 -18.93 17.92
CA ARG A 70 9.64 -17.68 18.55
C ARG A 70 10.48 -16.77 17.65
N ARG A 71 10.86 -17.18 16.44
CA ARG A 71 11.55 -16.29 15.49
C ARG A 71 10.69 -16.06 14.26
N VAL A 72 10.11 -14.87 14.18
CA VAL A 72 9.57 -14.35 12.92
C VAL A 72 10.76 -14.22 11.96
N GLY A 73 10.71 -14.95 10.85
CA GLY A 73 11.72 -14.84 9.79
C GLY A 73 11.60 -13.51 9.04
N VAL A 74 12.53 -13.26 8.13
CA VAL A 74 12.45 -12.12 7.21
C VAL A 74 11.12 -12.17 6.45
N VAL A 75 10.27 -11.15 6.60
CA VAL A 75 8.92 -11.13 6.00
C VAL A 75 8.90 -10.60 4.56
N GLY A 76 9.96 -9.92 4.14
CA GLY A 76 10.07 -9.27 2.84
C GLY A 76 11.54 -9.16 2.42
N MET A 77 11.79 -9.20 1.11
CA MET A 77 13.13 -9.06 0.56
C MET A 77 13.08 -8.40 -0.81
N THR A 78 13.90 -7.37 -1.00
CA THR A 78 14.10 -6.75 -2.30
C THR A 78 15.47 -7.12 -2.86
N TYR A 79 15.49 -7.56 -4.12
CA TYR A 79 16.72 -8.01 -4.74
C TYR A 79 17.52 -6.80 -5.26
N PRO A 80 18.81 -6.65 -4.88
CA PRO A 80 19.60 -5.48 -5.24
C PRO A 80 19.59 -5.18 -6.73
N PHE A 81 19.44 -3.90 -7.09
CA PHE A 81 19.43 -3.41 -8.47
C PHE A 81 18.31 -3.98 -9.37
N THR A 82 17.34 -4.68 -8.80
CA THR A 82 16.20 -5.22 -9.56
C THR A 82 14.91 -4.44 -9.32
N LYS A 83 13.92 -4.67 -10.18
CA LYS A 83 12.52 -4.23 -10.01
C LYS A 83 11.65 -5.35 -9.45
N PHE A 84 12.25 -6.16 -8.59
CA PHE A 84 11.71 -7.41 -8.10
C PHE A 84 11.87 -7.53 -6.58
N SER A 85 10.80 -7.91 -5.91
CA SER A 85 10.79 -8.17 -4.48
C SER A 85 9.94 -9.39 -4.15
N SER A 86 10.18 -9.98 -2.99
CA SER A 86 9.44 -11.10 -2.43
C SER A 86 8.85 -10.75 -1.06
N VAL A 87 7.67 -11.28 -0.77
CA VAL A 87 6.95 -11.19 0.50
C VAL A 87 6.70 -12.61 0.98
N ARG A 88 7.03 -12.90 2.24
CA ARG A 88 6.95 -14.24 2.85
C ARG A 88 5.62 -14.41 3.60
N LEU A 89 4.67 -15.11 2.98
CA LEU A 89 3.33 -15.25 3.58
C LEU A 89 3.37 -16.02 4.91
N ASP A 90 4.12 -17.13 4.96
CA ASP A 90 4.25 -17.97 6.14
C ASP A 90 4.89 -17.22 7.33
N ALA A 91 5.87 -16.34 7.06
CA ALA A 91 6.50 -15.52 8.09
C ALA A 91 5.55 -14.44 8.61
N LEU A 92 4.78 -13.79 7.71
CA LEU A 92 3.76 -12.82 8.09
C LEU A 92 2.64 -13.45 8.92
N TYR A 93 2.22 -14.66 8.59
CA TYR A 93 1.25 -15.40 9.39
C TYR A 93 1.73 -15.62 10.84
N ARG A 94 2.98 -16.03 11.03
CA ARG A 94 3.56 -16.18 12.38
C ARG A 94 3.67 -14.83 13.12
N ALA A 95 4.05 -13.78 12.41
CA ALA A 95 4.14 -12.44 12.97
C ALA A 95 2.77 -11.92 13.42
N GLU A 96 1.74 -12.09 12.59
CA GLU A 96 0.37 -11.71 12.91
C GLU A 96 -0.13 -12.41 14.16
N LEU A 97 -0.01 -13.74 14.22
CA LEU A 97 -0.46 -14.53 15.36
C LEU A 97 0.22 -14.11 16.66
N SER A 98 1.51 -13.76 16.61
CA SER A 98 2.23 -13.18 17.74
C SER A 98 1.63 -11.84 18.19
N MET A 99 1.25 -10.97 17.25
CA MET A 99 0.61 -9.68 17.55
C MET A 99 -0.84 -9.82 18.04
N ALA A 100 -1.60 -10.78 17.50
CA ALA A 100 -2.96 -11.10 17.92
C ALA A 100 -3.01 -11.90 19.25
N ARG A 101 -1.85 -12.41 19.69
CA ARG A 101 -1.69 -13.34 20.83
C ARG A 101 -2.53 -14.61 20.66
N CYS A 102 -2.50 -15.17 19.45
CA CYS A 102 -3.20 -16.39 19.11
C CYS A 102 -2.22 -17.49 18.68
N GLU A 103 -2.48 -18.73 19.06
CA GLU A 103 -1.63 -19.88 18.69
C GLU A 103 -1.90 -20.34 17.25
N GLY A 104 -3.10 -20.05 16.75
CA GLY A 104 -3.55 -20.38 15.41
C GLY A 104 -4.72 -19.51 15.01
N ILE A 105 -5.06 -19.56 13.72
CA ILE A 105 -6.19 -18.82 13.17
C ILE A 105 -7.55 -19.46 13.53
N SER A 106 -7.57 -20.78 13.73
CA SER A 106 -8.67 -21.47 14.40
C SER A 106 -8.50 -21.42 15.92
N GLY A 107 -9.60 -21.17 16.63
CA GLY A 107 -9.61 -21.18 18.10
C GLY A 107 -9.03 -19.92 18.76
N CYS A 108 -8.66 -18.89 17.99
CA CYS A 108 -8.33 -17.57 18.51
C CYS A 108 -9.56 -16.96 19.20
N THR A 109 -9.42 -16.55 20.46
CA THR A 109 -10.53 -16.00 21.27
C THR A 109 -10.62 -14.47 21.21
N SER A 110 -9.53 -13.80 20.84
CA SER A 110 -9.44 -12.34 20.75
C SER A 110 -9.88 -11.79 19.40
N MET A 111 -9.84 -12.60 18.35
CA MET A 111 -10.16 -12.20 16.98
C MET A 111 -10.84 -13.34 16.23
N THR A 112 -11.76 -13.01 15.33
CA THR A 112 -12.37 -13.99 14.43
C THR A 112 -11.38 -14.41 13.35
N ARG A 113 -11.62 -15.60 12.77
CA ARG A 113 -10.89 -16.09 11.61
C ARG A 113 -10.84 -15.06 10.47
N GLU A 114 -11.97 -14.41 10.18
CA GLU A 114 -12.05 -13.39 9.13
C GLU A 114 -11.21 -12.14 9.45
N GLN A 115 -11.19 -11.71 10.71
CA GLN A 115 -10.35 -10.59 11.16
C GLN A 115 -8.86 -10.89 11.01
N LEU A 116 -8.44 -12.11 11.33
CA LEU A 116 -7.06 -12.56 11.12
C LEU A 116 -6.73 -12.70 9.62
N LEU A 117 -7.61 -13.26 8.79
CA LEU A 117 -7.36 -13.28 7.34
C LEU A 117 -7.28 -11.88 6.72
N THR A 118 -8.08 -10.94 7.25
CA THR A 118 -8.01 -9.53 6.87
C THR A 118 -6.71 -8.89 7.35
N GLY A 119 -6.27 -9.19 8.58
CA GLY A 119 -4.99 -8.72 9.12
C GLY A 119 -3.80 -9.24 8.33
N LEU A 120 -3.79 -10.54 7.99
CA LEU A 120 -2.79 -11.15 7.13
C LEU A 120 -2.71 -10.45 5.77
N GLY A 121 -3.86 -10.19 5.15
CA GLY A 121 -3.93 -9.44 3.89
C GLY A 121 -3.34 -8.03 4.01
N LYS A 122 -3.65 -7.31 5.09
CA LYS A 122 -3.03 -6.00 5.37
C LYS A 122 -1.52 -6.11 5.54
N GLY A 123 -1.04 -7.09 6.29
CA GLY A 123 0.38 -7.36 6.49
C GLY A 123 1.11 -7.63 5.18
N VAL A 124 0.54 -8.46 4.29
CA VAL A 124 1.08 -8.72 2.95
C VAL A 124 1.15 -7.44 2.13
N GLY A 125 0.08 -6.64 2.11
CA GLY A 125 0.05 -5.38 1.37
C GLY A 125 1.01 -4.33 1.92
N ALA A 126 1.17 -4.25 3.24
CA ALA A 126 2.10 -3.34 3.91
C ALA A 126 3.56 -3.71 3.62
N THR A 127 3.91 -5.00 3.73
CA THR A 127 5.24 -5.48 3.36
C THR A 127 5.50 -5.30 1.87
N ALA A 128 4.53 -5.59 1.00
CA ALA A 128 4.65 -5.34 -0.43
C ALA A 128 4.95 -3.85 -0.73
N ALA A 129 4.31 -2.93 -0.01
CA ALA A 129 4.57 -1.50 -0.15
C ALA A 129 6.01 -1.14 0.28
N HIS A 130 6.43 -1.60 1.46
CA HIS A 130 7.79 -1.42 1.96
C HIS A 130 8.84 -1.88 0.94
N GLU A 131 8.72 -3.13 0.47
CA GLU A 131 9.66 -3.75 -0.44
C GLU A 131 9.69 -3.07 -1.82
N LEU A 132 8.52 -2.68 -2.34
CA LEU A 132 8.47 -1.89 -3.57
C LEU A 132 9.29 -0.61 -3.41
N GLY A 133 9.28 0.01 -2.24
CA GLY A 133 10.08 1.19 -1.91
C GLY A 133 11.58 1.00 -1.97
N HIS A 134 12.09 -0.23 -1.83
CA HIS A 134 13.51 -0.54 -1.97
C HIS A 134 13.93 -0.86 -3.41
N GLN A 135 12.99 -1.14 -4.31
CA GLN A 135 13.33 -1.55 -5.67
C GLN A 135 14.13 -0.49 -6.43
N ALA A 136 14.91 -0.94 -7.42
CA ALA A 136 15.73 -0.08 -8.25
C ALA A 136 14.90 1.07 -8.86
N GLY A 137 15.42 2.30 -8.74
CA GLY A 137 14.77 3.53 -9.21
C GLY A 137 13.72 4.12 -8.27
N PHE A 138 13.35 3.42 -7.19
CA PHE A 138 12.46 3.92 -6.14
C PHE A 138 13.25 4.39 -4.92
N ILE A 139 13.85 3.46 -4.16
CA ILE A 139 14.76 3.72 -3.03
C ILE A 139 14.25 4.85 -2.12
N PHE A 140 13.00 4.74 -1.68
CA PHE A 140 12.37 5.70 -0.76
C PHE A 140 11.99 5.09 0.59
N SER A 141 12.01 3.77 0.73
CA SER A 141 11.89 3.14 2.04
C SER A 141 13.21 3.36 2.79
N THR A 142 13.12 3.91 4.00
CA THR A 142 14.28 4.38 4.79
C THR A 142 14.48 3.62 6.10
N ASP A 143 13.74 2.53 6.32
CA ASP A 143 13.77 1.75 7.57
C ASP A 143 13.56 2.65 8.80
N SER A 144 12.50 3.44 8.73
CA SER A 144 12.09 4.38 9.77
C SER A 144 11.77 3.68 11.10
N GLN A 145 12.00 4.39 12.21
CA GLN A 145 11.57 3.94 13.55
C GLN A 145 10.07 4.14 13.81
N CYS A 146 9.35 4.72 12.86
CA CYS A 146 7.90 4.89 12.93
C CYS A 146 7.17 3.54 12.83
N ASP A 147 6.47 3.13 13.89
CA ASP A 147 5.84 1.80 13.99
C ASP A 147 4.65 1.61 13.05
N ASP A 148 3.91 2.68 12.76
CA ASP A 148 2.76 2.71 11.87
C ASP A 148 3.12 3.21 10.45
N CYS A 149 4.41 3.36 10.14
CA CYS A 149 4.86 3.71 8.80
C CYS A 149 5.02 2.50 7.88
N TYR A 150 4.73 2.64 6.58
CA TYR A 150 5.02 1.63 5.55
C TYR A 150 6.52 1.41 5.36
N ASP A 151 7.35 2.43 5.56
CA ASP A 151 8.81 2.32 5.57
C ASP A 151 9.37 1.99 6.96
N SER A 152 8.57 1.41 7.87
CA SER A 152 9.07 0.95 9.17
C SER A 152 10.11 -0.16 9.01
N HIS A 153 11.15 -0.13 9.84
CA HIS A 153 12.12 -1.21 9.97
C HIS A 153 11.56 -2.49 10.61
N SER A 154 10.33 -2.47 11.13
CA SER A 154 9.70 -3.61 11.80
C SER A 154 8.36 -3.98 11.15
N ALA A 155 8.25 -5.27 10.80
CA ALA A 155 6.97 -5.89 10.44
C ALA A 155 6.28 -6.59 11.62
N ILE A 156 6.90 -6.57 12.81
CA ILE A 156 6.36 -7.17 14.04
C ILE A 156 5.77 -6.04 14.89
N SER A 157 4.74 -5.39 14.35
CA SER A 157 3.99 -4.36 15.07
C SER A 157 2.49 -4.61 14.90
N TYR A 158 1.71 -4.22 15.90
CA TYR A 158 0.25 -4.28 15.81
C TYR A 158 -0.26 -3.48 14.60
N ALA A 159 0.37 -2.33 14.33
CA ALA A 159 0.03 -1.47 13.22
C ALA A 159 0.25 -2.12 11.85
N HIS A 160 1.18 -3.07 11.74
CA HIS A 160 1.45 -3.79 10.50
C HIS A 160 0.25 -4.61 9.99
N PHE A 161 -0.55 -5.16 10.91
CA PHE A 161 -1.66 -6.04 10.59
C PHE A 161 -3.03 -5.39 10.85
N PHE A 162 -3.15 -4.60 11.90
CA PHE A 162 -4.47 -4.27 12.46
C PHE A 162 -4.79 -2.76 12.44
N ALA A 163 -3.81 -1.88 12.25
CA ALA A 163 -4.04 -0.44 12.17
C ALA A 163 -4.02 0.10 10.73
N ILE A 164 -4.21 1.42 10.62
CA ILE A 164 -3.98 2.17 9.39
C ILE A 164 -2.51 2.61 9.40
N LYS A 165 -1.81 2.42 8.28
CA LYS A 165 -0.43 2.85 8.10
C LYS A 165 -0.36 4.09 7.20
N HIS A 166 0.71 4.86 7.35
CA HIS A 166 1.07 5.95 6.45
C HIS A 166 2.54 5.84 6.04
N TRP A 167 3.05 6.73 5.19
CA TRP A 167 4.50 6.81 4.92
C TRP A 167 5.14 7.81 5.88
N SER A 168 6.41 7.60 6.24
CA SER A 168 7.18 8.64 6.92
C SER A 168 7.33 9.88 6.03
N ASP A 169 7.59 11.05 6.64
CA ASP A 169 7.83 12.29 5.90
C ASP A 169 9.03 12.18 4.96
N ALA A 170 10.07 11.45 5.39
CA ALA A 170 11.27 11.20 4.59
C ALA A 170 10.94 10.37 3.34
N ALA A 171 10.21 9.27 3.50
CA ALA A 171 9.76 8.44 2.38
C ALA A 171 8.84 9.22 1.43
N MET A 172 7.88 9.98 1.97
CA MET A 172 6.99 10.83 1.17
C MET A 172 7.75 11.87 0.34
N ALA A 173 8.77 12.51 0.92
CA ALA A 173 9.59 13.50 0.21
C ALA A 173 10.33 12.89 -0.99
N ILE A 174 10.84 11.65 -0.84
CA ILE A 174 11.51 10.94 -1.94
C ILE A 174 10.48 10.44 -2.96
N MET A 175 9.37 9.85 -2.52
CA MET A 175 8.29 9.34 -3.39
C MET A 175 7.76 10.43 -4.32
N ARG A 176 7.49 11.64 -3.80
CA ARG A 176 7.02 12.79 -4.60
C ARG A 176 7.98 13.21 -5.72
N ARG A 177 9.28 12.93 -5.58
CA ARG A 177 10.30 13.20 -6.61
C ARG A 177 10.44 12.06 -7.62
N ARG A 178 10.15 10.82 -7.23
CA ARG A 178 10.44 9.61 -8.01
C ARG A 178 9.22 9.02 -8.72
N ILE A 179 8.03 9.24 -8.19
CA ILE A 179 6.79 8.66 -8.70
C ILE A 179 5.88 9.80 -9.18
N PRO A 180 5.46 9.81 -10.45
CA PRO A 180 4.50 10.79 -10.94
C PRO A 180 3.19 10.71 -10.15
N LEU A 181 2.54 11.84 -9.91
CA LEU A 181 1.21 11.88 -9.30
C LEU A 181 0.16 11.33 -10.28
N ALA A 182 -0.87 10.65 -9.76
CA ALA A 182 -1.96 10.04 -10.54
C ALA A 182 -2.74 11.08 -11.34
N SER A 183 -2.83 12.29 -10.80
CA SER A 183 -3.26 13.47 -11.52
C SER A 183 -2.23 14.57 -11.24
N ALA A 184 -1.54 15.00 -12.29
CA ALA A 184 -1.22 16.41 -12.38
C ALA A 184 -2.56 17.14 -12.60
N ILE A 185 -3.40 17.23 -11.57
CA ILE A 185 -4.14 18.47 -11.42
C ILE A 185 -3.00 19.44 -11.18
N LEU A 186 -2.65 20.19 -12.22
CA LEU A 186 -1.80 21.36 -12.09
C LEU A 186 -2.43 22.19 -10.98
N THR A 187 -1.93 22.05 -9.75
CA THR A 187 -1.94 23.12 -8.77
C THR A 187 -0.94 24.15 -9.28
N LEU A 188 -1.23 24.72 -10.46
CA LEU A 188 -0.73 26.03 -10.78
C LEU A 188 -1.25 26.92 -9.65
N PRO A 189 -0.37 27.65 -8.94
CA PRO A 189 -0.82 28.74 -8.08
C PRO A 189 -1.87 29.55 -8.85
N SER A 190 -2.93 30.02 -8.18
CA SER A 190 -4.00 30.81 -8.81
C SER A 190 -3.47 32.00 -9.64
N THR A 191 -2.25 32.44 -9.33
CA THR A 191 -1.51 33.50 -10.03
C THR A 191 -0.89 33.06 -11.37
N THR A 192 -0.55 31.78 -11.56
CA THR A 192 0.11 31.26 -12.77
C THR A 192 -0.87 30.56 -13.73
N ALA A 193 -1.99 30.07 -13.21
CA ALA A 193 -2.98 29.30 -13.98
C ALA A 193 -3.54 30.02 -15.21
N PRO A 194 -3.91 31.32 -15.16
CA PRO A 194 -4.50 31.99 -16.32
C PRO A 194 -3.52 32.16 -17.49
N ARG A 195 -2.25 32.52 -17.21
CA ARG A 195 -1.23 32.73 -18.27
C ARG A 195 -0.95 31.45 -19.05
N LEU A 196 -0.88 30.32 -18.35
CA LEU A 196 -0.48 29.05 -18.95
C LEU A 196 -1.66 28.33 -19.63
N LEU A 197 -2.81 28.29 -18.96
CA LEU A 197 -3.99 27.57 -19.45
C LEU A 197 -4.71 28.32 -20.56
N ARG A 198 -5.01 29.62 -20.36
CA ARG A 198 -5.68 30.45 -21.38
C ARG A 198 -4.71 30.87 -22.49
N GLY A 199 -3.46 31.18 -22.14
CA GLY A 199 -2.44 31.62 -23.09
C GLY A 199 -1.83 30.47 -23.89
N SER A 200 -0.86 29.78 -23.30
CA SER A 200 -0.04 28.78 -24.00
C SER A 200 -0.82 27.55 -24.47
N LEU A 201 -1.78 27.09 -23.66
CA LEU A 201 -2.53 25.86 -23.93
C LEU A 201 -3.91 26.09 -24.56
N ARG A 202 -4.31 27.36 -24.74
CA ARG A 202 -5.59 27.78 -25.37
C ARG A 202 -6.82 27.05 -24.81
N VAL A 203 -6.82 26.73 -23.52
CA VAL A 203 -7.96 26.13 -22.83
C VAL A 203 -9.08 27.17 -22.72
N SER A 204 -10.24 26.89 -23.31
CA SER A 204 -11.41 27.79 -23.32
C SER A 204 -12.17 27.80 -22.00
N GLU A 205 -12.18 26.67 -21.28
CA GLU A 205 -12.86 26.52 -20.00
C GLU A 205 -11.98 25.73 -19.02
N PHE A 206 -11.79 26.28 -17.81
CA PHE A 206 -11.00 25.66 -16.75
C PHE A 206 -11.80 25.67 -15.45
N VAL A 207 -12.16 24.47 -14.98
CA VAL A 207 -12.90 24.28 -13.72
C VAL A 207 -11.91 23.79 -12.66
N ASN A 208 -11.73 24.59 -11.61
CA ASN A 208 -10.80 24.28 -10.51
C ASN A 208 -11.58 23.92 -9.23
N ALA A 209 -11.42 22.69 -8.75
CA ALA A 209 -12.04 22.24 -7.52
C ALA A 209 -11.69 23.10 -6.30
N HIS A 210 -10.49 23.69 -6.23
CA HIS A 210 -10.09 24.56 -5.13
C HIS A 210 -10.86 25.89 -5.13
N THR A 211 -11.02 26.52 -6.29
CA THR A 211 -11.82 27.75 -6.45
C THR A 211 -13.28 27.50 -6.13
N LEU A 212 -13.82 26.34 -6.56
CA LEU A 212 -15.17 25.93 -6.20
C LEU A 212 -15.31 25.70 -4.70
N ALA A 213 -14.37 25.01 -4.06
CA ALA A 213 -14.41 24.75 -2.61
C ALA A 213 -14.36 26.05 -1.79
N GLN A 214 -13.53 27.01 -2.18
CA GLN A 214 -13.50 28.36 -1.57
C GLN A 214 -14.81 29.12 -1.77
N GLY A 215 -15.44 29.00 -2.94
CA GLY A 215 -16.74 29.60 -3.22
C GLY A 215 -17.89 28.96 -2.43
N LEU A 216 -17.79 27.66 -2.13
CA LEU A 216 -18.77 26.92 -1.32
C LEU A 216 -18.61 27.15 0.18
N SER A 217 -17.37 27.31 0.66
CA SER A 217 -17.05 27.54 2.07
C SER A 217 -15.81 28.44 2.18
N ALA A 218 -16.03 29.72 2.46
CA ALA A 218 -14.96 30.72 2.52
C ALA A 218 -14.00 30.51 3.70
N PHE A 219 -14.50 30.00 4.82
CA PHE A 219 -13.72 29.83 6.05
C PHE A 219 -13.25 28.39 6.30
N ARG A 220 -13.83 27.40 5.60
CA ARG A 220 -13.50 25.97 5.73
C ARG A 220 -13.61 25.24 4.38
N PRO A 221 -12.80 25.62 3.37
CA PRO A 221 -12.87 25.06 2.02
C PRO A 221 -12.54 23.56 1.96
N GLU A 222 -11.71 23.06 2.88
CA GLU A 222 -11.34 21.64 2.98
C GLU A 222 -12.54 20.71 3.19
N ASP A 223 -13.54 21.15 3.96
CA ASP A 223 -14.76 20.38 4.21
C ASP A 223 -15.67 20.34 2.97
N ALA A 224 -15.58 21.37 2.12
CA ALA A 224 -16.34 21.47 0.88
C ALA A 224 -15.63 20.80 -0.31
N ALA A 225 -14.42 20.26 -0.13
CA ALA A 225 -13.60 19.74 -1.23
C ALA A 225 -14.25 18.58 -1.99
N LEU A 226 -14.93 17.66 -1.29
CA LEU A 226 -15.65 16.55 -1.92
C LEU A 226 -16.87 17.04 -2.72
N GLN A 227 -17.59 18.03 -2.19
CA GLN A 227 -18.73 18.64 -2.89
C GLN A 227 -18.27 19.42 -4.12
N ALA A 228 -17.19 20.19 -4.00
CA ALA A 228 -16.56 20.88 -5.12
C ALA A 228 -16.08 19.91 -6.21
N GLY A 229 -15.50 18.77 -5.82
CA GLY A 229 -15.09 17.71 -6.74
C GLY A 229 -16.29 17.11 -7.52
N ARG A 230 -17.43 16.89 -6.86
CA ARG A 230 -18.66 16.43 -7.51
C ARG A 230 -19.21 17.44 -8.51
N ILE A 231 -19.21 18.74 -8.16
CA ILE A 231 -19.65 19.81 -9.06
C ILE A 231 -18.72 19.90 -10.28
N MET A 232 -17.41 19.78 -10.07
CA MET A 232 -16.43 19.76 -11.16
C MET A 232 -16.65 18.58 -12.11
N LEU A 233 -16.86 17.37 -11.57
CA LEU A 233 -17.13 16.17 -12.39
C LEU A 233 -18.46 16.26 -13.15
N ALA A 234 -19.48 16.91 -12.59
CA ALA A 234 -20.76 17.09 -13.26
C ALA A 234 -20.74 18.12 -14.42
N ARG A 235 -19.65 18.90 -14.53
CA ARG A 235 -19.44 19.91 -15.58
C ARG A 235 -18.57 19.41 -16.74
N LEU A 236 -17.89 18.27 -16.57
CA LEU A 236 -17.05 17.61 -17.57
C LEU A 236 -17.85 16.56 -18.33
#